data_AF-A0A6P2Q5P5-F1
#
_entry.id   AF-A0A6P2Q5P5-F1
#
_cell.length_a   1.000
_cell.length_b   1.000
_cell.length_c   1.000
_cell.angle_alpha   90.00
_cell.angle_beta   90.00
_cell.angle_gamma   90.00
#
_symmetry.space_group_name_H-M   'P 1'
#
loop_
_entity.id
_entity.type
_entity.pdbx_description
1 polymer ?
#
loop_
_entity_poly.entity_id
_entity_poly.type
_entity_poly.pdbx_seq_one_letter_code
_entity_poly.pdbx_strand_id
1 'polypeptide(L)'
;MSSKTPLDSARFAGWSAIVGALLIYVTAGLSTMATGLDTELVFRGDDMLALPAGSLAAFRWAMVTDVFGFYLSFLPVGAWLWHAFDRESAAQRVTGLAALAMFVTLGVCGAALQMAALGPLSDMYVRGTPEARTAAAVSWTTIAHVAQRGLWWFEGPVMAFWMATTGSRLKQAAWGGGSLLQFLAVLVGAFFVSGLFPQLNGVTAGLEMAVVVILPLWMIRFGVGALRRADDRAIVDGFARSGGRP
;
A
#
# COMPACT_ATOMS: atom_id res chain seq x y z
N MET A 1 10.73 32.07 6.49
CA MET A 1 10.77 30.62 6.19
C MET A 1 10.70 30.47 4.68
N SER A 2 11.81 30.04 4.05
CA SER A 2 11.89 29.84 2.60
C SER A 2 10.92 28.72 2.21
N SER A 3 9.87 29.03 1.46
CA SER A 3 8.93 28.05 0.95
C SER A 3 9.66 27.16 -0.06
N LYS A 4 10.13 25.99 0.38
CA LYS A 4 10.58 24.95 -0.54
C LYS A 4 9.47 24.74 -1.57
N THR A 5 9.83 25.00 -2.81
CA THR A 5 8.92 25.24 -3.93
C THR A 5 8.09 23.99 -4.29
N PRO A 6 6.94 24.15 -4.99
CA PRO A 6 6.10 23.04 -5.48
C PRO A 6 6.86 21.93 -6.25
N LEU A 7 8.04 22.26 -6.79
CA LEU A 7 8.98 21.37 -7.46
C LEU A 7 9.56 20.29 -6.54
N ASP A 8 9.95 20.65 -5.31
CA ASP A 8 10.54 19.71 -4.34
C ASP A 8 9.49 18.70 -3.87
N SER A 9 8.24 19.15 -3.74
CA SER A 9 7.12 18.30 -3.36
C SER A 9 6.77 17.29 -4.47
N ALA A 10 6.79 17.71 -5.74
CA ALA A 10 6.56 16.83 -6.88
C ALA A 10 7.66 15.75 -7.00
N ARG A 11 8.93 16.13 -6.82
CA ARG A 11 10.06 15.17 -6.83
C ARG A 11 9.99 14.18 -5.69
N PHE A 12 9.67 14.65 -4.48
CA PHE A 12 9.51 13.78 -3.32
C PHE A 12 8.38 12.78 -3.53
N ALA A 13 7.19 13.23 -3.95
CA ALA A 13 6.07 12.36 -4.28
C ALA A 13 6.41 11.34 -5.38
N GLY A 14 7.12 11.79 -6.42
CA GLY A 14 7.53 10.93 -7.52
C GLY A 14 8.47 9.80 -7.10
N TRP A 15 9.52 10.13 -6.32
CA TRP A 15 10.44 9.13 -5.78
C TRP A 15 9.79 8.23 -4.75
N SER A 16 8.93 8.77 -3.86
CA SER A 16 8.16 7.95 -2.92
C SER A 16 7.31 6.91 -3.62
N ALA A 17 6.66 7.26 -4.73
CA ALA A 17 5.88 6.31 -5.52
C ALA A 17 6.77 5.21 -6.14
N ILE A 18 7.92 5.57 -6.73
CA ILE A 18 8.82 4.59 -7.36
C ILE A 18 9.42 3.64 -6.31
N VAL A 19 9.94 4.19 -5.21
CA VAL A 19 10.52 3.37 -4.12
C VAL A 19 9.43 2.51 -3.49
N GLY A 20 8.25 3.06 -3.24
CA GLY A 20 7.11 2.31 -2.71
C GLY A 20 6.73 1.13 -3.61
N ALA A 21 6.68 1.34 -4.93
CA ALA A 21 6.39 0.28 -5.90
C ALA A 21 7.39 -0.88 -5.83
N LEU A 22 8.69 -0.57 -5.72
CA LEU A 22 9.72 -1.60 -5.58
C LEU A 22 9.58 -2.36 -4.27
N LEU A 23 9.28 -1.66 -3.18
CA LEU A 23 9.05 -2.27 -1.87
C LEU A 23 7.83 -3.17 -1.85
N ILE A 24 6.78 -2.87 -2.60
CA ILE A 24 5.62 -3.77 -2.77
C ILE A 24 6.04 -5.11 -3.38
N TYR A 25 6.86 -5.11 -4.44
CA TYR A 25 7.38 -6.35 -5.01
C TYR A 25 8.30 -7.10 -4.05
N VAL A 26 9.09 -6.37 -3.25
CA VAL A 26 9.90 -6.96 -2.19
C VAL A 26 9.01 -7.60 -1.12
N THR A 27 7.92 -6.97 -0.71
CA THR A 27 6.92 -7.56 0.21
C THR A 27 6.39 -8.87 -0.34
N ALA A 28 5.94 -8.89 -1.59
CA ALA A 28 5.42 -10.10 -2.22
C ALA A 28 6.47 -11.23 -2.26
N GLY A 29 7.72 -10.90 -2.59
CA GLY A 29 8.84 -11.84 -2.58
C GLY A 29 9.13 -12.39 -1.19
N LEU A 30 9.22 -11.53 -0.17
CA LEU A 30 9.49 -11.92 1.21
C LEU A 30 8.36 -12.74 1.82
N SER A 31 7.10 -12.37 1.56
CA SER A 31 5.94 -13.16 1.96
C SER A 31 5.99 -14.56 1.32
N THR A 32 6.29 -14.64 0.02
CA THR A 32 6.45 -15.93 -0.68
C THR A 32 7.61 -16.75 -0.11
N MET A 33 8.73 -16.11 0.27
CA MET A 33 9.84 -16.81 0.94
C MET A 33 9.44 -17.37 2.31
N ALA A 34 8.53 -16.70 3.01
CA ALA A 34 8.06 -17.13 4.32
C ALA A 34 7.02 -18.25 4.25
N THR A 35 6.00 -18.09 3.40
CA THR A 35 4.81 -18.96 3.36
C THR A 35 4.78 -19.90 2.16
N GLY A 36 5.74 -19.78 1.24
CA GLY A 36 5.65 -20.42 -0.07
C GLY A 36 4.47 -19.88 -0.89
N LEU A 37 3.87 -20.73 -1.71
CA LEU A 37 2.65 -20.41 -2.46
C LEU A 37 1.37 -20.55 -1.63
N ASP A 38 1.48 -21.05 -0.39
CA ASP A 38 0.36 -21.25 0.52
C ASP A 38 0.16 -20.00 1.38
N THR A 39 -0.48 -18.99 0.81
CA THR A 39 -0.74 -17.71 1.50
C THR A 39 -1.65 -17.88 2.72
N GLU A 40 -2.47 -18.94 2.76
CA GLU A 40 -3.34 -19.25 3.90
C GLU A 40 -2.57 -19.81 5.11
N LEU A 41 -1.28 -20.15 4.95
CA LEU A 41 -0.40 -20.53 6.06
C LEU A 41 -0.38 -19.49 7.17
N VAL A 42 -0.51 -18.19 6.84
CA VAL A 42 -0.57 -17.11 7.84
C VAL A 42 -1.71 -17.28 8.84
N PHE A 43 -2.81 -17.96 8.47
CA PHE A 43 -3.96 -18.20 9.33
C PHE A 43 -3.83 -19.45 10.20
N ARG A 44 -2.81 -20.29 9.98
CA ARG A 44 -2.58 -21.52 10.74
C ARG A 44 -1.50 -21.28 11.77
N GLY A 45 -1.89 -20.90 12.98
CA GLY A 45 -0.94 -20.49 14.02
C GLY A 45 0.12 -21.52 14.38
N ASP A 46 -0.24 -22.80 14.43
CA ASP A 46 0.73 -23.87 14.67
C ASP A 46 1.80 -23.91 13.57
N ASP A 47 1.36 -23.94 12.31
CA ASP A 47 2.25 -24.02 11.15
C ASP A 47 3.13 -22.76 11.01
N MET A 48 2.53 -21.57 11.20
CA MET A 48 3.21 -20.30 11.07
C MET A 48 4.28 -20.11 12.16
N LEU A 49 3.94 -20.40 13.42
CA LEU A 49 4.87 -20.20 14.54
C LEU A 49 5.98 -21.25 14.60
N ALA A 50 5.77 -22.41 13.96
CA ALA A 50 6.75 -23.48 13.80
C ALA A 50 7.73 -23.27 12.63
N LEU A 51 7.55 -22.22 11.81
CA LEU A 51 8.43 -21.95 10.67
C LEU A 51 9.90 -21.77 11.11
N PRO A 52 10.86 -22.11 10.24
CA PRO A 52 12.27 -21.82 10.50
C PRO A 52 12.50 -20.33 10.74
N ALA A 53 13.49 -20.00 11.59
CA ALA A 53 13.82 -18.61 11.93
C ALA A 53 14.05 -17.70 10.71
N GLY A 54 14.62 -18.25 9.62
CA GLY A 54 14.80 -17.51 8.36
C GLY A 54 13.48 -17.11 7.69
N SER A 55 12.48 -18.00 7.68
CA SER A 55 11.14 -17.74 7.13
C SER A 55 10.36 -16.75 8.00
N LEU A 56 10.47 -16.86 9.33
CA LEU A 56 9.90 -15.88 10.26
C LEU A 56 10.52 -14.49 10.08
N ALA A 57 11.84 -14.41 9.90
CA ALA A 57 12.54 -13.17 9.60
C ALA A 57 12.11 -12.58 8.25
N ALA A 58 11.94 -13.41 7.22
CA ALA A 58 11.44 -12.98 5.92
C ALA A 58 10.03 -12.39 6.04
N PHE A 59 9.12 -13.05 6.76
CA PHE A 59 7.77 -12.53 7.01
C PHE A 59 7.78 -11.20 7.75
N ARG A 60 8.61 -11.08 8.79
CA ARG A 60 8.78 -9.84 9.55
C ARG A 60 9.25 -8.70 8.64
N TRP A 61 10.22 -8.97 7.77
CA TRP A 61 10.68 -7.98 6.78
C TRP A 61 9.63 -7.68 5.73
N ALA A 62 8.79 -8.64 5.34
CA ALA A 62 7.66 -8.41 4.46
C ALA A 62 6.71 -7.37 5.08
N MET A 63 6.39 -7.47 6.36
CA MET A 63 5.56 -6.47 7.06
C MET A 63 6.22 -5.09 7.10
N VAL A 64 7.55 -5.02 7.22
CA VAL A 64 8.27 -3.73 7.14
C VAL A 64 8.16 -3.13 5.75
N THR A 65 8.46 -3.92 4.71
CA THR A 65 8.39 -3.44 3.32
C THR A 65 6.95 -3.14 2.90
N ASP A 66 5.96 -3.81 3.49
CA ASP A 66 4.54 -3.54 3.35
C ASP A 66 4.20 -2.13 3.85
N VAL A 67 4.63 -1.79 5.07
CA VAL A 67 4.44 -0.46 5.66
C VAL A 67 5.00 0.66 4.77
N PHE A 68 6.23 0.51 4.31
CA PHE A 68 6.88 1.53 3.49
C PHE A 68 6.41 1.50 2.02
N GLY A 69 6.00 0.33 1.52
CA GLY A 69 5.60 0.09 0.14
C GLY A 69 4.14 0.46 -0.13
N PHE A 70 3.21 -0.18 0.57
CA PHE A 70 1.77 -0.03 0.35
C PHE A 70 1.16 1.19 1.05
N TYR A 71 1.72 1.67 2.17
CA TYR A 71 1.06 2.72 2.96
C TYR A 71 1.82 4.05 2.98
N LEU A 72 3.01 4.08 3.58
CA LEU A 72 3.71 5.36 3.80
C LEU A 72 4.12 6.06 2.50
N SER A 73 4.39 5.29 1.44
CA SER A 73 4.68 5.83 0.10
C SER A 73 3.53 6.66 -0.48
N PHE A 74 2.28 6.38 -0.09
CA PHE A 74 1.11 7.10 -0.57
C PHE A 74 0.89 8.44 0.12
N LEU A 75 1.47 8.68 1.31
CA LEU A 75 1.31 9.96 2.01
C LEU A 75 1.89 11.14 1.20
N PRO A 76 3.14 11.09 0.70
CA PRO A 76 3.67 12.14 -0.18
C PRO A 76 2.90 12.27 -1.50
N VAL A 77 2.47 11.14 -2.07
CA VAL A 77 1.66 11.11 -3.31
C VAL A 77 0.33 11.83 -3.12
N GLY A 78 -0.40 11.50 -2.06
CA GLY A 78 -1.67 12.13 -1.75
C GLY A 78 -1.55 13.59 -1.36
N ALA A 79 -0.56 13.95 -0.55
CA ALA A 79 -0.29 15.34 -0.19
C ALA A 79 0.04 16.20 -1.42
N TRP A 80 0.85 15.68 -2.34
CA TRP A 80 1.14 16.39 -3.59
C TRP A 80 -0.11 16.51 -4.48
N LEU A 81 -0.89 15.44 -4.63
CA LEU A 81 -2.13 15.46 -5.42
C LEU A 81 -3.18 16.41 -4.84
N TRP A 82 -3.27 16.49 -3.52
CA TRP A 82 -4.12 17.45 -2.83
C TRP A 82 -3.83 18.89 -3.26
N HIS A 83 -2.54 19.28 -3.25
CA HIS A 83 -2.12 20.61 -3.66
C HIS A 83 -2.23 20.81 -5.18
N ALA A 84 -2.03 19.75 -5.97
CA ALA A 84 -2.14 19.82 -7.42
C ALA A 84 -3.57 20.11 -7.92
N PHE A 85 -4.60 19.67 -7.19
CA PHE A 85 -6.01 19.81 -7.55
C PHE A 85 -6.72 20.93 -6.78
N ASP A 86 -6.07 22.11 -6.67
CA ASP A 86 -6.53 23.23 -5.84
C ASP A 86 -7.85 23.89 -6.30
N ARG A 87 -8.34 23.58 -7.51
CA ARG A 87 -9.60 24.15 -8.05
C ARG A 87 -10.87 23.40 -7.63
N GLU A 88 -10.74 22.37 -6.80
CA GLU A 88 -11.87 21.54 -6.36
C GLU A 88 -12.65 22.11 -5.16
N SER A 89 -13.84 21.56 -4.92
CA SER A 89 -14.56 21.84 -3.67
C SER A 89 -13.76 21.31 -2.47
N ALA A 90 -13.78 22.06 -1.38
CA ALA A 90 -13.08 21.68 -0.15
C ALA A 90 -13.50 20.27 0.33
N ALA A 91 -14.79 19.93 0.21
CA ALA A 91 -15.33 18.62 0.59
C ALA A 91 -14.66 17.47 -0.18
N GLN A 92 -14.57 17.56 -1.51
CA GLN A 92 -13.99 16.51 -2.34
C GLN A 92 -12.52 16.25 -2.04
N ARG A 93 -11.77 17.32 -1.77
CA ARG A 93 -10.39 17.19 -1.32
C ARG A 93 -10.37 16.46 0.04
N VAL A 94 -11.07 17.00 1.05
CA VAL A 94 -11.08 16.48 2.44
C VAL A 94 -11.42 14.99 2.47
N THR A 95 -12.44 14.57 1.73
CA THR A 95 -12.83 13.15 1.68
C THR A 95 -11.74 12.27 1.08
N GLY A 96 -11.03 12.73 0.04
CA GLY A 96 -9.90 12.00 -0.54
C GLY A 96 -8.73 11.83 0.45
N LEU A 97 -8.37 12.89 1.19
CA LEU A 97 -7.32 12.82 2.19
C LEU A 97 -7.73 11.96 3.40
N ALA A 98 -8.99 12.04 3.83
CA ALA A 98 -9.53 11.21 4.90
C ALA A 98 -9.51 9.72 4.51
N ALA A 99 -9.89 9.38 3.27
CA ALA A 99 -9.78 8.03 2.75
C ALA A 99 -8.32 7.55 2.75
N LEU A 100 -7.39 8.37 2.27
CA LEU A 100 -5.97 8.02 2.30
C LEU A 100 -5.44 7.82 3.72
N ALA A 101 -5.79 8.71 4.66
CA ALA A 101 -5.38 8.60 6.05
C ALA A 101 -5.93 7.33 6.71
N MET A 102 -7.18 6.97 6.42
CA MET A 102 -7.80 5.73 6.88
C MET A 102 -7.11 4.51 6.30
N PHE A 103 -6.84 4.48 4.99
CA PHE A 103 -6.09 3.41 4.33
C PHE A 103 -4.72 3.18 4.98
N VAL A 104 -3.94 4.25 5.15
CA VAL A 104 -2.60 4.16 5.76
C VAL A 104 -2.68 3.68 7.21
N THR A 105 -3.67 4.15 7.97
CA THR A 105 -3.83 3.75 9.37
C THR A 105 -4.16 2.26 9.50
N LEU A 106 -5.14 1.77 8.73
CA LEU A 106 -5.54 0.36 8.74
C LEU A 106 -4.37 -0.55 8.38
N GLY A 107 -3.66 -0.21 7.31
CA GLY A 107 -2.53 -0.98 6.80
C GLY A 107 -1.37 -1.07 7.76
N VAL A 108 -0.91 0.09 8.25
CA VAL A 108 0.19 0.16 9.22
C VAL A 108 -0.18 -0.59 10.50
N CYS A 109 -1.41 -0.46 10.99
CA CYS A 109 -1.87 -1.22 12.16
C CYS A 109 -1.83 -2.74 11.92
N GLY A 110 -2.34 -3.22 10.78
CA GLY A 110 -2.34 -4.65 10.46
C GLY A 110 -0.93 -5.23 10.35
N ALA A 111 -0.03 -4.55 9.65
CA ALA A 111 1.36 -4.95 9.52
C ALA A 111 2.10 -4.90 10.86
N ALA A 112 1.90 -3.84 11.65
CA ALA A 112 2.54 -3.66 12.95
C ALA A 112 2.11 -4.73 13.96
N LEU A 113 0.83 -5.08 13.99
CA LEU A 113 0.31 -6.14 14.88
C LEU A 113 0.99 -7.49 14.59
N GLN A 114 1.02 -7.91 13.32
CA GLN A 114 1.65 -9.18 12.94
C GLN A 114 3.17 -9.15 13.19
N MET A 115 3.84 -8.05 12.83
CA MET A 115 5.27 -7.86 13.06
C MET A 115 5.66 -7.91 14.54
N ALA A 116 4.88 -7.27 15.42
CA ALA A 116 5.16 -7.20 16.85
C ALA A 116 4.90 -8.52 17.56
N ALA A 117 3.86 -9.25 17.14
CA ALA A 117 3.45 -10.49 17.80
C ALA A 117 4.30 -11.70 17.41
N LEU A 118 4.82 -11.74 16.18
CA LEU A 118 5.45 -12.95 15.62
C LEU A 118 6.58 -13.52 16.48
N GLY A 119 7.54 -12.68 16.88
CA GLY A 119 8.72 -13.12 17.65
C GLY A 119 8.34 -13.72 19.01
N PRO A 120 7.70 -12.94 19.91
CA PRO A 120 7.30 -13.43 21.22
C PRO A 120 6.41 -14.68 21.17
N LEU A 121 5.48 -14.75 20.22
CA LEU A 121 4.61 -15.92 20.08
C LEU A 121 5.35 -17.14 19.56
N SER A 122 6.29 -16.97 18.63
CA SER A 122 7.12 -18.09 18.14
C SER A 122 8.03 -18.62 19.25
N ASP A 123 8.66 -17.75 20.03
CA ASP A 123 9.49 -18.17 21.17
C ASP A 123 8.67 -18.96 22.21
N MET A 124 7.47 -18.46 22.53
CA MET A 124 6.52 -19.14 23.42
C MET A 124 6.08 -20.49 22.84
N TYR A 125 5.85 -20.57 21.53
CA TYR A 125 5.49 -21.81 20.86
C TYR A 125 6.62 -22.84 20.87
N VAL A 126 7.85 -22.44 20.56
CA VAL A 126 8.97 -23.39 20.47
C VAL A 126 9.37 -23.89 21.86
N ARG A 127 9.44 -23.01 22.86
CA ARG A 127 10.02 -23.29 24.19
C ARG A 127 9.00 -23.56 25.29
N GLY A 128 7.73 -23.26 25.07
CA GLY A 128 6.68 -23.35 26.08
C GLY A 128 6.17 -24.76 26.36
N THR A 129 5.38 -24.90 27.43
CA THR A 129 4.59 -26.11 27.73
C THR A 129 3.51 -26.34 26.67
N PRO A 130 2.91 -27.54 26.57
CA PRO A 130 1.83 -27.80 25.61
C PRO A 130 0.70 -26.76 25.66
N GLU A 131 0.33 -26.30 26.84
CA GLU A 131 -0.68 -25.27 27.07
C GLU A 131 -0.22 -23.91 26.51
N ALA A 132 1.03 -23.51 26.75
CA ALA A 132 1.60 -22.28 26.24
C ALA A 132 1.71 -22.29 24.70
N ARG A 133 2.04 -23.44 24.10
CA ARG A 133 2.05 -23.62 22.63
C ARG A 133 0.67 -23.39 22.03
N THR A 134 -0.34 -24.03 22.62
CA THR A 134 -1.73 -23.89 22.20
C THR A 134 -2.18 -22.43 22.31
N ALA A 135 -1.87 -21.77 23.42
CA ALA A 135 -2.18 -20.35 23.62
C ALA A 135 -1.48 -19.46 22.59
N ALA A 136 -0.22 -19.76 22.23
CA ALA A 136 0.52 -19.01 21.22
C ALA A 136 -0.14 -19.14 19.84
N ALA A 137 -0.47 -20.37 19.42
CA ALA A 137 -1.09 -20.64 18.12
C ALA A 137 -2.46 -19.96 17.99
N VAL A 138 -3.30 -20.03 19.02
CA VAL A 138 -4.60 -19.34 19.06
C VAL A 138 -4.41 -17.82 19.00
N SER A 139 -3.45 -17.28 19.75
CA SER A 139 -3.16 -15.84 19.77
C SER A 139 -2.70 -15.34 18.39
N TRP A 140 -1.76 -16.06 17.76
CA TRP A 140 -1.32 -15.73 16.41
C TRP A 140 -2.48 -15.78 15.41
N THR A 141 -3.23 -16.88 15.41
CA THR A 141 -4.37 -17.08 14.50
C THR A 141 -5.36 -15.94 14.64
N THR A 142 -5.66 -15.51 15.87
CA THR A 142 -6.55 -14.38 16.14
C THR A 142 -5.99 -13.08 15.56
N ILE A 143 -4.71 -12.78 15.81
CA ILE A 143 -4.05 -11.57 15.30
C ILE A 143 -4.03 -11.56 13.77
N ALA A 144 -3.70 -12.69 13.14
CA ALA A 144 -3.69 -12.85 11.68
C ALA A 144 -5.08 -12.58 11.09
N HIS A 145 -6.14 -13.11 11.70
CA HIS A 145 -7.52 -12.83 11.25
C HIS A 145 -7.91 -11.36 11.44
N VAL A 146 -7.59 -10.75 12.59
CA VAL A 146 -7.87 -9.33 12.83
C VAL A 146 -7.17 -8.45 11.80
N ALA A 147 -5.92 -8.74 11.47
CA ALA A 147 -5.17 -7.98 10.49
C ALA A 147 -5.69 -8.22 9.06
N GLN A 148 -5.67 -9.47 8.58
CA GLN A 148 -5.93 -9.82 7.18
C GLN A 148 -7.42 -9.76 6.81
N ARG A 149 -8.29 -10.25 7.68
CA ARG A 149 -9.75 -10.36 7.44
C ARG A 149 -10.55 -9.24 8.11
N GLY A 150 -9.88 -8.40 8.92
CA GLY A 150 -10.46 -7.22 9.56
C GLY A 150 -9.88 -5.94 8.96
N LEU A 151 -8.71 -5.52 9.45
CA LEU A 151 -8.11 -4.23 9.10
C LEU A 151 -7.86 -4.09 7.59
N TRP A 152 -7.11 -5.03 7.00
CA TRP A 152 -6.75 -5.01 5.58
C TRP A 152 -7.95 -5.27 4.67
N TRP A 153 -8.96 -6.02 5.15
CA TRP A 153 -10.22 -6.17 4.43
C TRP A 153 -10.93 -4.82 4.23
N PHE A 154 -10.94 -3.96 5.26
CA PHE A 154 -11.53 -2.62 5.17
C PHE A 154 -10.71 -1.62 4.33
N GLU A 155 -9.46 -1.94 3.96
CA GLU A 155 -8.71 -1.12 3.01
C GLU A 155 -9.34 -1.13 1.62
N GLY A 156 -9.91 -2.27 1.21
CA GLY A 156 -10.55 -2.43 -0.10
C GLY A 156 -11.49 -1.27 -0.46
N PRO A 157 -12.59 -1.04 0.28
CA PRO A 157 -13.55 0.01 -0.04
C PRO A 157 -12.94 1.42 0.04
N VAL A 158 -12.06 1.65 1.03
CA VAL A 158 -11.40 2.96 1.22
C VAL A 158 -10.48 3.29 0.05
N MET A 159 -9.67 2.31 -0.37
CA MET A 159 -8.73 2.45 -1.46
C MET A 159 -9.45 2.50 -2.81
N ALA A 160 -10.49 1.70 -3.02
CA ALA A 160 -11.33 1.78 -4.22
C ALA A 160 -11.94 3.19 -4.38
N PHE A 161 -12.46 3.78 -3.30
CA PHE A 161 -12.97 5.15 -3.31
C PHE A 161 -11.88 6.16 -3.66
N TRP A 162 -10.71 6.08 -3.00
CA TRP A 162 -9.59 6.98 -3.26
C TRP A 162 -9.08 6.86 -4.70
N MET A 163 -8.92 5.64 -5.22
CA MET A 163 -8.47 5.36 -6.57
C MET A 163 -9.47 5.85 -7.62
N ALA A 164 -10.78 5.65 -7.41
CA ALA A 164 -11.81 6.10 -8.33
C ALA A 164 -11.86 7.63 -8.43
N THR A 165 -11.83 8.32 -7.29
CA THR A 165 -11.85 9.79 -7.23
C THR A 165 -10.56 10.38 -7.78
N THR A 166 -9.40 9.92 -7.33
CA THR A 166 -8.08 10.38 -7.80
C THR A 166 -7.86 10.05 -9.26
N GLY A 167 -8.23 8.87 -9.72
CA GLY A 167 -8.08 8.43 -11.10
C GLY A 167 -8.88 9.27 -12.08
N SER A 168 -10.10 9.65 -11.68
CA SER A 168 -10.95 10.58 -12.44
C SER A 168 -10.30 11.94 -12.61
N ARG A 169 -9.70 12.48 -11.54
CA ARG A 169 -9.01 13.78 -11.55
C ARG A 169 -7.76 13.75 -12.40
N LEU A 170 -6.94 12.71 -12.25
CA LEU A 170 -5.77 12.49 -13.10
C LEU A 170 -6.17 12.44 -14.57
N LYS A 171 -7.26 11.72 -14.91
CA LYS A 171 -7.76 11.64 -16.28
C LYS A 171 -8.23 13.01 -16.80
N GLN A 172 -9.01 13.77 -16.01
CA GLN A 172 -9.49 15.11 -16.38
C GLN A 172 -8.34 16.11 -16.57
N ALA A 173 -7.29 16.03 -15.75
CA ALA A 173 -6.11 16.86 -15.87
C ALA A 173 -5.17 16.42 -17.01
N ALA A 174 -5.52 15.37 -17.77
CA ALA A 174 -4.66 14.71 -18.75
C ALA A 174 -3.31 14.24 -18.15
N TRP A 175 -3.33 13.85 -16.87
CA TRP A 175 -2.18 13.26 -16.18
C TRP A 175 -2.15 11.76 -16.43
N GLY A 176 -0.95 11.26 -16.72
CA GLY A 176 -0.74 9.85 -17.02
C GLY A 176 -1.15 8.97 -15.83
N GLY A 177 -1.77 7.82 -16.13
CA GLY A 177 -2.13 6.83 -15.10
C GLY A 177 -3.55 6.96 -14.53
N GLY A 178 -4.32 7.98 -14.90
CA GLY A 178 -5.72 8.13 -14.43
C GLY A 178 -6.61 6.94 -14.76
N SER A 179 -6.64 6.48 -16.03
CA SER A 179 -7.44 5.32 -16.44
C SER A 179 -7.00 4.02 -15.76
N LEU A 180 -5.69 3.83 -15.55
CA LEU A 180 -5.17 2.65 -14.87
C LEU A 180 -5.56 2.65 -13.38
N LEU A 181 -5.58 3.82 -12.74
CA LEU A 181 -6.05 3.94 -11.36
C LEU A 181 -7.55 3.67 -11.22
N GLN A 182 -8.37 4.14 -12.17
CA GLN A 182 -9.79 3.81 -12.22
C GLN A 182 -10.02 2.30 -12.42
N PHE A 183 -9.21 1.65 -13.26
CA PHE A 183 -9.25 0.19 -13.41
C PHE A 183 -8.88 -0.53 -12.12
N LEU A 184 -7.81 -0.10 -11.42
CA LEU A 184 -7.45 -0.62 -10.11
C LEU A 184 -8.58 -0.42 -9.08
N ALA A 185 -9.30 0.70 -9.11
CA ALA A 185 -10.46 0.93 -8.25
C ALA A 185 -11.54 -0.15 -8.45
N VAL A 186 -11.78 -0.56 -9.71
CA VAL A 186 -12.71 -1.64 -10.03
C VAL A 186 -12.19 -2.98 -9.51
N LEU A 187 -10.91 -3.28 -9.69
CA LEU A 187 -10.32 -4.53 -9.18
C LEU A 187 -10.40 -4.63 -7.66
N VAL A 188 -10.04 -3.56 -6.95
CA VAL A 188 -10.11 -3.50 -5.48
C VAL A 188 -11.56 -3.58 -4.98
N GLY A 189 -12.49 -2.90 -5.66
CA GLY A 189 -13.91 -3.01 -5.36
C GLY A 189 -14.45 -4.42 -5.59
N ALA A 190 -14.04 -5.08 -6.68
CA ALA A 190 -14.40 -6.47 -6.97
C ALA A 190 -13.81 -7.43 -5.93
N PHE A 191 -12.55 -7.23 -5.53
CA PHE A 191 -11.89 -8.01 -4.46
C PHE A 191 -12.69 -7.93 -3.15
N PHE A 192 -13.07 -6.72 -2.76
CA PHE A 192 -13.89 -6.50 -1.55
C PHE A 192 -15.26 -7.18 -1.67
N VAL A 193 -15.96 -7.04 -2.80
CA VAL A 193 -17.27 -7.67 -2.95
C VAL A 193 -17.16 -9.20 -3.01
N SER A 194 -16.17 -9.75 -3.72
CA SER A 194 -16.04 -11.19 -3.91
C SER A 194 -15.70 -11.92 -2.61
N GLY A 195 -14.85 -11.34 -1.75
CA GLY A 195 -14.52 -11.98 -0.47
C GLY A 195 -15.62 -11.92 0.60
N LEU A 196 -16.77 -11.28 0.32
CA LEU A 196 -17.99 -11.49 1.12
C LEU A 196 -18.59 -12.88 0.90
N PHE A 197 -18.18 -13.59 -0.15
CA PHE A 197 -18.74 -14.89 -0.55
C PHE A 197 -17.65 -15.97 -0.54
N PRO A 198 -17.68 -16.93 0.40
CA PRO A 198 -16.68 -18.00 0.48
C PRO A 198 -16.52 -18.83 -0.80
N GLN A 199 -17.59 -18.95 -1.59
CA GLN A 199 -17.58 -19.67 -2.87
C GLN A 199 -16.69 -18.99 -3.92
N LEU A 200 -16.34 -17.72 -3.72
CA LEU A 200 -15.52 -16.92 -4.62
C LEU A 200 -14.07 -16.78 -4.15
N ASN A 201 -13.60 -17.56 -3.15
CA ASN A 201 -12.24 -17.44 -2.61
C ASN A 201 -11.14 -17.43 -3.68
N GLY A 202 -11.23 -18.31 -4.70
CA GLY A 202 -10.27 -18.33 -5.80
C GLY A 202 -10.27 -17.05 -6.65
N VAL A 203 -11.45 -16.45 -6.85
CA VAL A 203 -11.59 -15.16 -7.55
C VAL A 203 -11.00 -14.04 -6.70
N THR A 204 -11.32 -14.01 -5.40
CA THR A 204 -10.79 -13.02 -4.45
C THR A 204 -9.26 -13.04 -4.43
N ALA A 205 -8.64 -14.21 -4.30
CA ALA A 205 -7.18 -14.37 -4.34
C ALA A 205 -6.59 -13.92 -5.69
N GLY A 206 -7.25 -14.25 -6.81
CA GLY A 206 -6.83 -13.79 -8.13
C GLY A 206 -6.88 -12.27 -8.30
N LEU A 207 -7.93 -11.63 -7.77
CA LEU A 207 -8.09 -10.17 -7.78
C LEU A 207 -7.04 -9.48 -6.89
N GLU A 208 -6.78 -10.02 -5.71
CA GLU A 208 -5.73 -9.54 -4.81
C GLU A 208 -4.37 -9.57 -5.51
N MET A 209 -3.99 -10.72 -6.09
CA MET A 209 -2.74 -10.85 -6.84
C MET A 209 -2.66 -9.89 -8.03
N ALA A 210 -3.77 -9.69 -8.75
CA ALA A 210 -3.82 -8.71 -9.83
C ALA A 210 -3.55 -7.29 -9.31
N VAL A 211 -4.14 -6.90 -8.17
CA VAL A 211 -3.88 -5.59 -7.54
C VAL A 211 -2.42 -5.47 -7.12
N VAL A 212 -1.86 -6.47 -6.44
CA VAL A 212 -0.44 -6.49 -5.99
C VAL A 212 0.52 -6.34 -7.16
N VAL A 213 0.20 -6.91 -8.33
CA VAL A 213 1.05 -6.80 -9.53
C VAL A 213 0.88 -5.47 -10.25
N ILE A 214 -0.35 -4.98 -10.38
CA ILE A 214 -0.68 -3.83 -11.24
C ILE A 214 -0.48 -2.49 -10.51
N LEU A 215 -0.70 -2.43 -9.19
CA LEU A 215 -0.54 -1.20 -8.41
C LEU A 215 0.88 -0.63 -8.48
N PRO A 216 1.97 -1.43 -8.31
CA PRO A 216 3.33 -0.94 -8.49
C PRO A 216 3.59 -0.34 -9.88
N LEU A 217 3.01 -0.93 -10.93
CA LEU A 217 3.15 -0.40 -12.30
C LEU A 217 2.49 0.98 -12.43
N TRP A 218 1.33 1.16 -11.81
CA TRP A 218 0.72 2.48 -11.71
C TRP A 218 1.59 3.48 -10.94
N MET A 219 2.13 3.08 -9.78
CA MET A 219 2.99 3.93 -8.95
C MET A 219 4.27 4.36 -9.69
N ILE A 220 4.92 3.46 -10.42
CA ILE A 220 6.08 3.78 -11.25
C ILE A 220 5.70 4.78 -12.34
N ARG A 221 4.61 4.51 -13.08
CA ARG A 221 4.14 5.41 -14.15
C ARG A 221 3.79 6.79 -13.61
N PHE A 222 3.11 6.84 -12.47
CA PHE A 222 2.78 8.06 -11.77
C PHE A 222 4.05 8.80 -11.34
N GLY A 223 5.00 8.12 -10.71
CA GLY A 223 6.22 8.71 -10.19
C GLY A 223 7.09 9.32 -11.29
N VAL A 224 7.28 8.59 -12.40
CA VAL A 224 7.95 9.12 -13.60
C VAL A 224 7.20 10.34 -14.16
N GLY A 225 5.87 10.30 -14.19
CA GLY A 225 5.04 11.41 -14.63
C GLY A 225 5.14 12.65 -13.73
N ALA A 226 5.30 12.48 -12.43
CA ALA A 226 5.50 13.55 -11.46
C ALA A 226 6.90 14.17 -11.60
N LEU A 227 7.93 13.34 -11.76
CA LEU A 227 9.31 13.79 -11.95
C LEU A 227 9.48 14.63 -13.22
N ARG A 228 8.95 14.15 -14.37
CA ARG A 228 9.00 14.89 -15.63
C ARG A 228 8.35 16.27 -15.54
N ARG A 229 7.19 16.35 -14.87
CA ARG A 229 6.49 17.63 -14.65
C ARG A 229 7.26 18.59 -13.76
N ALA A 230 8.02 18.08 -12.79
CA ALA A 230 8.89 18.92 -11.97
C ALA A 230 10.02 19.50 -12.83
N ASP A 231 10.63 18.68 -13.69
CA ASP A 231 11.72 19.14 -14.55
C ASP A 231 11.25 20.15 -15.61
N ASP A 232 10.10 19.91 -16.26
CA ASP A 232 9.51 20.83 -17.24
C ASP A 232 9.25 22.22 -16.63
N ARG A 233 8.72 22.28 -15.41
CA ARG A 233 8.47 23.54 -14.70
C ARG A 233 9.77 24.25 -14.31
N ALA A 234 10.78 23.50 -13.88
CA ALA A 234 12.08 24.07 -13.55
C ALA A 234 12.77 24.70 -14.78
N ILE A 235 12.62 24.08 -15.96
CA ILE A 235 13.12 24.62 -17.23
C ILE A 235 12.42 25.94 -17.57
N VAL A 236 11.08 25.98 -17.52
CA VAL A 236 10.29 27.18 -17.83
C VAL A 236 10.63 28.33 -16.87
N ASP A 237 10.72 28.06 -15.57
CA ASP A 237 11.09 29.08 -14.57
C ASP A 237 12.54 29.57 -14.77
N GLY A 238 13.45 28.69 -15.20
CA GLY A 238 14.83 29.03 -15.54
C GLY A 238 14.92 29.99 -16.73
N PHE A 239 14.18 29.71 -17.81
CA PHE A 239 14.09 30.57 -18.99
C PHE A 239 13.46 31.94 -18.68
N ALA A 240 12.41 31.96 -17.84
CA ALA A 240 11.78 33.21 -17.42
C ALA A 240 12.74 34.09 -16.60
N ARG A 241 13.58 33.48 -15.76
CA ARG A 241 14.57 34.20 -14.93
C ARG A 241 15.80 34.66 -15.70
N SER A 242 16.20 33.95 -16.76
CA SER A 242 17.34 34.35 -17.60
C SER A 242 17.01 35.47 -18.60
N GLY A 243 15.79 36.02 -18.57
CA GLY A 243 15.39 37.15 -19.40
C GLY A 243 15.38 36.86 -20.90
N GLY A 244 15.09 35.60 -21.29
CA GLY A 244 15.12 35.16 -22.68
C GLY A 244 14.28 36.06 -23.60
N ARG A 245 14.95 36.94 -24.34
CA ARG A 245 14.43 37.50 -25.59
C ARG A 245 14.72 36.47 -26.70
N PRO A 246 13.78 36.26 -27.63
CA PRO A 246 13.96 35.35 -28.76
C PRO A 246 15.15 35.75 -29.63
#